data_AF-A0A3B5B8X8-F1
#
_entry.id   AF-A0A3B5B8X8-F1
#
_cell.length_a   1.000
_cell.length_b   1.000
_cell.length_c   1.000
_cell.angle_alpha   90.00
_cell.angle_beta   90.00
_cell.angle_gamma   90.00
#
_symmetry.space_group_name_H-M   'P 1'
#
loop_
_entity.id
_entity.type
_entity.pdbx_description
1 polymer ?
#
loop_
_entity_poly.entity_id
_entity_poly.type
_entity_poly.pdbx_seq_one_letter_code
_entity_poly.pdbx_strand_id
1 'polypeptide(L)'
;METMAALWVFLSFAVFLLLDRPTWAKNDAPCQLSKWNNGYNTFIKRHIRSGTPNTLDEDEWREYIKNHGGCSRPTQSFLRPGELERVRAVCTSDGGKVYKENLCISRQPFTFVTVRSQPGTCGIRSVKKETKHLILACEVLENQCVPVHFEGNPESERPNNNARGCQDPDTRGTLLYLSPALPHFAYLTSFSSVVCCLV
;
A
#
# COMPACT_ATOMS: atom_id res chain seq x y z
N MET A 1 50.26 2.27 -31.65
CA MET A 1 49.51 1.17 -30.99
C MET A 1 48.93 1.69 -29.67
N GLU A 2 48.21 2.82 -29.71
CA GLU A 2 47.85 3.60 -28.50
C GLU A 2 46.38 4.03 -28.45
N THR A 3 45.58 3.80 -29.50
CA THR A 3 44.21 4.31 -29.59
C THR A 3 43.13 3.31 -29.14
N MET A 4 43.44 2.01 -29.03
CA MET A 4 42.45 0.97 -28.74
C MET A 4 42.24 0.72 -27.24
N ALA A 5 43.22 1.05 -26.40
CA ALA A 5 43.15 0.83 -24.95
C ALA A 5 42.27 1.89 -24.25
N ALA A 6 42.28 3.13 -24.74
CA ALA A 6 41.49 4.21 -24.14
C ALA A 6 39.97 3.99 -24.32
N LEU A 7 39.53 3.53 -25.50
CA LEU A 7 38.11 3.29 -25.78
C LEU A 7 37.48 2.19 -24.92
N TRP A 8 38.25 1.15 -24.54
CA TRP A 8 37.77 0.07 -23.68
C TRP A 8 37.57 0.51 -22.22
N VAL A 9 38.39 1.43 -21.73
CA VAL A 9 38.26 2.00 -20.37
C VAL A 9 37.03 2.91 -20.27
N PHE A 10 36.76 3.74 -21.29
CA PHE A 10 35.59 4.62 -21.31
C PHE A 10 34.26 3.86 -21.47
N LEU A 11 34.24 2.79 -22.28
CA LEU A 11 33.05 1.92 -22.42
C LEU A 11 32.73 1.17 -21.11
N SER A 12 33.75 0.74 -20.37
CA SER A 12 33.57 0.04 -19.10
C SER A 12 32.96 0.96 -18.03
N PHE A 13 33.42 2.21 -17.93
CA PHE A 13 32.88 3.20 -16.97
C PHE A 13 31.42 3.58 -17.25
N ALA A 14 30.99 3.62 -18.51
CA ALA A 14 29.61 3.91 -18.88
C ALA A 14 28.63 2.78 -18.48
N VAL A 15 29.08 1.52 -18.50
CA VAL A 15 28.25 0.37 -18.07
C VAL A 15 28.05 0.36 -16.55
N PHE A 16 29.06 0.72 -15.75
CA PHE A 16 28.92 0.79 -14.29
C PHE A 16 27.96 1.91 -13.83
N LEU A 17 27.93 3.06 -14.51
CA LEU A 17 26.99 4.15 -14.20
C LEU A 17 25.52 3.83 -14.57
N LEU A 18 25.28 2.81 -15.40
CA LEU A 18 23.94 2.35 -15.75
C LEU A 18 23.39 1.28 -14.79
N LEU A 19 24.24 0.66 -13.97
CA LEU A 19 23.86 -0.42 -13.05
C LEU A 19 23.55 0.07 -11.62
N ASP A 20 23.96 1.29 -11.25
CA ASP A 20 23.74 1.87 -9.91
C ASP A 20 22.56 2.84 -9.84
N ARG A 21 21.45 2.51 -10.50
CA ARG A 21 20.17 3.00 -9.99
C ARG A 21 19.70 1.97 -8.99
N PRO A 22 19.81 2.21 -7.66
CA PRO A 22 19.02 1.44 -6.72
C PRO A 22 17.57 1.65 -7.14
N THR A 23 16.99 0.67 -7.84
CA THR A 23 15.55 0.61 -8.01
C THR A 23 15.06 0.41 -6.59
N TRP A 24 14.70 1.51 -5.93
CA TRP A 24 13.89 1.45 -4.73
C TRP A 24 12.58 0.85 -5.20
N ALA A 25 12.55 -0.47 -5.29
CA ALA A 25 11.49 -1.19 -5.96
C ALA A 25 10.25 -0.97 -5.07
N LYS A 26 9.45 0.01 -5.49
CA LYS A 26 8.13 0.25 -4.96
C LYS A 26 7.33 -1.02 -5.22
N ASN A 27 6.41 -1.35 -4.33
CA ASN A 27 5.49 -2.44 -4.61
C ASN A 27 4.63 -2.08 -5.83
N ASP A 28 4.57 -2.97 -6.80
CA ASP A 28 3.87 -2.79 -8.07
C ASP A 28 2.40 -3.21 -7.99
N ALA A 29 2.00 -3.84 -6.88
CA ALA A 29 0.62 -4.20 -6.58
C ALA A 29 0.32 -3.99 -5.08
N PRO A 30 -0.96 -3.79 -4.71
CA PRO A 30 -1.32 -3.65 -3.32
C PRO A 30 -1.13 -4.97 -2.57
N CYS A 31 -0.92 -4.88 -1.26
CA CYS A 31 -0.77 -6.03 -0.38
C CYS A 31 0.41 -6.95 -0.73
N GLN A 32 1.47 -6.41 -1.32
CA GLN A 32 2.78 -7.07 -1.38
C GLN A 32 3.54 -6.86 -0.06
N LEU A 33 4.49 -7.76 0.24
CA LEU A 33 5.29 -7.69 1.47
C LEU A 33 6.01 -6.34 1.56
N SER A 34 5.86 -5.67 2.71
CA SER A 34 6.53 -4.40 2.92
C SER A 34 8.03 -4.59 3.08
N LYS A 35 8.80 -3.66 2.51
CA LYS A 35 10.24 -3.54 2.76
C LYS A 35 10.54 -2.80 4.07
N TRP A 36 9.54 -2.11 4.64
CA TRP A 36 9.70 -1.22 5.79
C TRP A 36 8.67 -1.56 6.87
N ASN A 37 9.14 -2.13 7.97
CA ASN A 37 8.28 -2.58 9.06
C ASN A 37 7.59 -1.44 9.85
N ASN A 38 7.93 -0.17 9.61
CA ASN A 38 7.37 0.98 10.33
C ASN A 38 6.38 1.82 9.50
N GLY A 39 6.05 1.40 8.27
CA GLY A 39 5.19 2.15 7.36
C GLY A 39 3.82 2.44 7.98
N TYR A 40 3.17 1.43 8.54
CA TYR A 40 1.87 1.57 9.18
C TYR A 40 1.91 2.50 10.40
N ASN A 41 2.86 2.31 11.31
CA ASN A 41 3.00 3.18 12.49
C ASN A 41 3.28 4.63 12.10
N THR A 42 4.08 4.83 11.06
CA THR A 42 4.35 6.16 10.49
C THR A 42 3.09 6.79 9.89
N PHE A 43 2.29 6.00 9.17
CA PHE A 43 1.01 6.42 8.61
C PHE A 43 0.05 6.90 9.72
N ILE A 44 -0.15 6.10 10.76
CA ILE A 44 -1.00 6.46 11.91
C ILE A 44 -0.52 7.72 12.60
N LYS A 45 0.78 7.83 12.89
CA LYS A 45 1.38 9.01 13.55
C LYS A 45 1.18 10.30 12.74
N ARG A 46 1.08 10.21 11.41
CA ARG A 46 0.95 11.35 10.50
C ARG A 46 -0.50 11.70 10.17
N HIS A 47 -1.39 10.72 10.11
CA HIS A 47 -2.72 10.89 9.54
C HIS A 47 -3.87 10.60 10.51
N ILE A 48 -3.66 9.81 11.57
CA ILE A 48 -4.71 9.36 12.50
C ILE A 48 -4.21 9.48 13.95
N ARG A 49 -3.75 10.67 14.32
CA ARG A 49 -3.17 10.92 15.65
C ARG A 49 -4.23 11.40 16.64
N SER A 50 -4.10 11.00 17.90
CA SER A 50 -4.91 11.51 19.01
C SER A 50 -4.67 13.01 19.23
N GLY A 51 -5.65 13.70 19.82
CA GLY A 51 -5.56 15.14 20.08
C GLY A 51 -5.67 16.02 18.83
N THR A 52 -6.03 15.46 17.68
CA THR A 52 -6.25 16.24 16.44
C THR A 52 -7.39 17.25 16.64
N PRO A 53 -7.17 18.55 16.35
CA PRO A 53 -8.15 19.62 16.49
C PRO A 53 -9.52 19.30 15.89
N ASN A 54 -10.58 19.70 16.58
CA ASN A 54 -11.95 19.54 16.09
C ASN A 54 -12.45 20.71 15.21
N THR A 55 -11.69 21.80 15.17
CA THR A 55 -12.04 23.04 14.49
C THR A 55 -11.29 23.17 13.15
N LEU A 56 -11.56 24.27 12.44
CA LEU A 56 -10.79 24.72 11.29
C LEU A 56 -9.95 25.97 11.63
N ASP A 57 -9.78 26.25 12.93
CA ASP A 57 -9.05 27.42 13.40
C ASP A 57 -7.55 27.28 13.10
N GLU A 58 -6.99 28.24 12.39
CA GLU A 58 -5.61 28.14 11.92
C GLU A 58 -4.59 28.19 13.07
N ASP A 59 -4.91 28.84 14.18
CA ASP A 59 -4.03 28.96 15.34
C ASP A 59 -4.00 27.66 16.15
N GLU A 60 -5.14 27.01 16.36
CA GLU A 60 -5.22 25.68 16.97
C GLU A 60 -4.41 24.66 16.14
N TRP A 61 -4.55 24.70 14.81
CA TRP A 61 -3.77 23.84 13.92
C TRP A 61 -2.28 24.20 13.90
N ARG A 62 -1.92 25.49 13.94
CA ARG A 62 -0.52 25.95 14.04
C ARG A 62 0.15 25.40 15.29
N GLU A 63 -0.50 25.53 16.45
CA GLU A 63 -0.01 25.00 17.71
C GLU A 63 0.09 23.47 17.68
N TYR A 64 -0.95 22.80 17.18
CA TYR A 64 -0.96 21.35 17.06
C TYR A 64 0.18 20.82 16.18
N ILE A 65 0.40 21.41 15.00
CA ILE A 65 1.47 21.00 14.09
C ILE A 65 2.86 21.26 14.69
N LYS A 66 3.03 22.40 15.37
CA LYS A 66 4.28 22.76 16.06
C LYS A 66 4.64 21.76 17.16
N ASN A 67 3.68 21.44 18.03
CA ASN A 67 3.90 20.58 19.18
C ASN A 67 4.15 19.10 18.81
N HIS A 68 3.87 18.72 17.57
CA HIS A 68 3.98 17.33 17.12
C HIS A 68 4.91 17.13 15.91
N GLY A 69 5.79 18.08 15.61
CA GLY A 69 6.87 17.91 14.64
C GLY A 69 6.41 17.84 13.18
N GLY A 70 5.37 18.61 12.80
CA GLY A 70 4.82 18.62 11.43
C GLY A 70 5.23 19.80 10.55
N CYS A 71 6.02 20.77 11.05
CA CYS A 71 6.28 22.03 10.33
C CYS A 71 7.03 21.87 8.99
N SER A 72 7.85 20.82 8.83
CA SER A 72 8.58 20.56 7.58
C SER A 72 7.70 20.03 6.44
N ARG A 73 6.43 19.72 6.70
CA ARG A 73 5.53 19.11 5.73
C ARG A 73 4.57 20.17 5.15
N PRO A 74 4.66 20.47 3.85
CA PRO A 74 3.87 21.53 3.23
C PRO A 74 2.38 21.20 3.15
N THR A 75 2.01 19.91 3.12
CA THR A 75 0.62 19.46 3.11
C THR A 75 0.48 18.20 3.95
N GLN A 76 -0.54 18.18 4.81
CA GLN A 76 -0.84 17.08 5.70
C GLN A 76 -2.35 16.88 5.77
N SER A 77 -2.79 15.63 5.73
CA SER A 77 -4.20 15.25 5.82
C SER A 77 -4.44 14.48 7.11
N PHE A 78 -5.46 14.87 7.86
CA PHE A 78 -5.78 14.33 9.18
C PHE A 78 -7.20 13.75 9.20
N LEU A 79 -7.27 12.44 9.46
CA LEU A 79 -8.48 11.69 9.71
C LEU A 79 -8.74 11.62 11.22
N ARG A 80 -10.02 11.44 11.59
CA ARG A 80 -10.40 11.27 12.99
C ARG A 80 -9.94 9.91 13.51
N PRO A 81 -9.51 9.80 14.80
CA PRO A 81 -9.15 8.51 15.38
C PRO A 81 -10.24 7.43 15.28
N GLY A 82 -11.52 7.81 15.37
CA GLY A 82 -12.64 6.88 15.23
C GLY A 82 -12.80 6.28 13.83
N GLU A 83 -12.09 6.81 12.82
CA GLU A 83 -12.13 6.29 11.43
C GLU A 83 -11.09 5.19 11.19
N LEU A 84 -10.28 4.82 12.19
CA LEU A 84 -9.13 3.92 12.03
C LEU A 84 -9.49 2.62 11.30
N GLU A 85 -10.53 1.91 11.74
CA GLU A 85 -10.92 0.64 11.14
C GLU A 85 -11.46 0.82 9.71
N ARG A 86 -12.17 1.92 9.43
CA ARG A 86 -12.61 2.24 8.06
C ARG A 86 -11.43 2.53 7.15
N VAL A 87 -10.41 3.21 7.65
CA VAL A 87 -9.18 3.50 6.89
C VAL A 87 -8.39 2.21 6.62
N ARG A 88 -8.28 1.31 7.60
CA ARG A 88 -7.69 -0.03 7.41
C ARG A 88 -8.44 -0.82 6.33
N ALA A 89 -9.78 -0.78 6.36
CA ALA A 89 -10.62 -1.49 5.41
C ALA A 89 -10.40 -1.05 3.95
N VAL A 90 -9.85 0.15 3.67
CA VAL A 90 -9.47 0.55 2.30
C VAL A 90 -8.50 -0.44 1.66
N CYS A 91 -7.67 -1.11 2.47
CA CYS A 91 -6.74 -2.13 2.00
C CYS A 91 -7.36 -3.53 1.80
N THR A 92 -8.67 -3.71 1.99
CA THR A 92 -9.37 -4.97 1.78
C THR A 92 -10.19 -4.96 0.48
N SER A 93 -10.77 -6.11 0.10
CA SER A 93 -11.71 -6.20 -1.03
C SER A 93 -12.96 -5.32 -0.85
N ASP A 94 -13.38 -5.14 0.41
CA ASP A 94 -14.68 -4.59 0.76
C ASP A 94 -14.63 -3.08 0.98
N GLY A 95 -13.48 -2.54 1.40
CA GLY A 95 -13.33 -1.10 1.61
C GLY A 95 -12.64 -0.36 0.47
N GLY A 96 -11.90 -1.04 -0.41
CA GLY A 96 -11.18 -0.38 -1.51
C GLY A 96 -11.21 -1.11 -2.85
N LYS A 97 -10.77 -0.38 -3.87
CA LYS A 97 -10.52 -0.87 -5.24
C LYS A 97 -9.08 -0.56 -5.61
N VAL A 98 -8.45 -1.42 -6.41
CA VAL A 98 -7.12 -1.14 -6.95
C VAL A 98 -7.18 0.12 -7.80
N TYR A 99 -6.26 1.07 -7.55
CA TYR A 99 -6.15 2.32 -8.29
C TYR A 99 -4.98 2.26 -9.28
N LYS A 100 -3.75 2.17 -8.76
CA LYS A 100 -2.52 2.13 -9.55
C LYS A 100 -1.37 1.63 -8.68
N GLU A 101 -0.49 0.78 -9.20
CA GLU A 101 0.66 0.22 -8.44
C GLU A 101 0.16 -0.38 -7.10
N ASN A 102 0.81 -0.09 -5.98
CA ASN A 102 0.35 -0.48 -4.64
C ASN A 102 -0.77 0.40 -4.04
N LEU A 103 -1.35 1.33 -4.82
CA LEU A 103 -2.38 2.24 -4.34
C LEU A 103 -3.78 1.64 -4.49
N CYS A 104 -4.59 1.84 -3.46
CA CYS A 104 -6.00 1.52 -3.42
C CYS A 104 -6.82 2.77 -3.13
N ILE A 105 -7.92 2.92 -3.87
CA ILE A 105 -8.87 4.00 -3.70
C ILE A 105 -10.08 3.50 -2.92
N SER A 106 -10.50 4.26 -1.90
CA SER A 106 -11.62 3.87 -1.04
C SER A 106 -12.93 3.78 -1.80
N ARG A 107 -13.78 2.81 -1.47
CA ARG A 107 -15.12 2.68 -2.07
C ARG A 107 -16.07 3.77 -1.61
N GLN A 108 -15.92 4.23 -0.36
CA GLN A 108 -16.69 5.32 0.20
C GLN A 108 -15.81 6.55 0.43
N PRO A 109 -16.36 7.77 0.33
CA PRO A 109 -15.61 8.98 0.67
C PRO A 109 -15.39 9.06 2.19
N PHE A 110 -14.31 9.76 2.56
CA PHE A 110 -13.96 10.11 3.92
C PHE A 110 -13.98 11.62 4.08
N THR A 111 -14.33 12.05 5.28
CA THR A 111 -14.19 13.45 5.68
C THR A 111 -12.93 13.61 6.52
N PHE A 112 -12.04 14.49 6.09
CA PHE A 112 -10.75 14.74 6.75
C PHE A 112 -10.38 16.21 6.66
N VAL A 113 -9.37 16.63 7.41
CA VAL A 113 -8.84 18.01 7.37
C VAL A 113 -7.50 18.02 6.65
N THR A 114 -7.40 18.85 5.62
CA THR A 114 -6.14 19.17 4.94
C THR A 114 -5.57 20.46 5.51
N VAL A 115 -4.36 20.38 6.03
CA VAL A 115 -3.58 21.52 6.51
C VAL A 115 -2.46 21.78 5.52
N ARG A 116 -2.38 23.01 5.01
CA ARG A 116 -1.25 23.47 4.21
C ARG A 116 -0.41 24.41 5.04
N SER A 117 0.89 24.11 5.13
CA SER A 117 1.86 24.93 5.86
C SER A 117 2.73 25.71 4.90
N GLN A 118 3.21 26.86 5.35
CA GLN A 118 4.25 27.63 4.67
C GLN A 118 5.56 26.84 4.72
N PRO A 119 6.18 26.50 3.56
CA PRO A 119 7.44 25.78 3.54
C PRO A 119 8.54 26.50 4.33
N GLY A 120 9.32 25.75 5.10
CA GLY A 120 10.44 26.29 5.90
C GLY A 120 10.02 27.03 7.17
N THR A 121 8.72 27.16 7.45
CA THR A 121 8.21 27.73 8.70
C THR A 121 7.15 26.81 9.31
N CYS A 122 6.50 27.22 10.39
CA CYS A 122 5.31 26.54 10.92
C CYS A 122 4.04 27.37 10.73
N GLY A 123 4.05 28.34 9.80
CA GLY A 123 2.88 29.15 9.48
C GLY A 123 1.84 28.31 8.73
N ILE A 124 0.57 28.47 9.08
CA ILE A 124 -0.54 27.82 8.38
C ILE A 124 -0.97 28.72 7.23
N ARG A 125 -1.11 28.13 6.03
CA ARG A 125 -1.63 28.81 4.83
C ARG A 125 -3.13 28.61 4.67
N SER A 126 -3.61 27.43 5.04
CA SER A 126 -5.04 27.10 5.00
C SER A 126 -5.32 25.84 5.78
N VAL A 127 -6.46 25.82 6.45
CA VAL A 127 -7.08 24.61 7.00
C VAL A 127 -8.39 24.37 6.27
N LYS A 128 -8.56 23.19 5.66
CA LYS A 128 -9.77 22.88 4.89
C LYS A 128 -10.32 21.52 5.28
N LYS A 129 -11.62 21.47 5.56
CA LYS A 129 -12.36 20.22 5.65
C LYS A 129 -12.68 19.74 4.24
N GLU A 130 -12.27 18.52 3.91
CA GLU A 130 -12.51 17.88 2.61
C GLU A 130 -13.38 16.64 2.80
N THR A 131 -14.18 16.29 1.78
CA THR A 131 -14.89 15.01 1.71
C THR A 131 -14.63 14.38 0.35
N LYS A 132 -13.75 13.37 0.33
CA LYS A 132 -13.21 12.76 -0.89
C LYS A 132 -12.88 11.29 -0.67
N HIS A 133 -12.69 10.53 -1.74
CA HIS A 133 -12.12 9.19 -1.65
C HIS A 133 -10.64 9.27 -1.27
N LEU A 134 -10.22 8.38 -0.36
CA LEU A 134 -8.82 8.23 0.02
C LEU A 134 -8.10 7.40 -1.02
N ILE A 135 -6.84 7.72 -1.30
CA ILE A 135 -5.93 6.89 -2.10
C ILE A 135 -4.78 6.51 -1.19
N LEU A 136 -4.65 5.22 -0.86
CA LEU A 136 -3.69 4.72 0.12
C LEU A 136 -2.79 3.67 -0.51
N ALA A 137 -1.49 3.72 -0.23
CA ALA A 137 -0.62 2.58 -0.51
C ALA A 137 -0.86 1.50 0.54
N CYS A 138 -1.07 0.26 0.09
CA CYS A 138 -1.36 -0.88 0.96
C CYS A 138 -0.28 -1.95 0.82
N GLU A 139 0.29 -2.40 1.94
CA GLU A 139 1.37 -3.38 1.99
C GLU A 139 1.14 -4.40 3.12
N VAL A 140 1.74 -5.58 3.00
CA VAL A 140 1.68 -6.62 4.04
C VAL A 140 2.77 -6.39 5.08
N LEU A 141 2.35 -6.20 6.33
CA LEU A 141 3.18 -6.18 7.52
C LEU A 141 2.61 -7.20 8.51
N GLU A 142 3.45 -8.09 9.07
CA GLU A 142 3.03 -9.09 10.05
C GLU A 142 1.78 -9.90 9.59
N ASN A 143 1.76 -10.31 8.32
CA ASN A 143 0.66 -11.04 7.66
C ASN A 143 -0.66 -10.26 7.53
N GLN A 144 -0.66 -8.94 7.72
CA GLN A 144 -1.83 -8.09 7.54
C GLN A 144 -1.58 -7.05 6.44
N CYS A 145 -2.52 -6.87 5.52
CA CYS A 145 -2.46 -5.79 4.54
C CYS A 145 -2.97 -4.48 5.17
N VAL A 146 -2.10 -3.49 5.28
CA VAL A 146 -2.34 -2.25 6.02
C VAL A 146 -1.88 -1.01 5.23
N PRO A 147 -2.45 0.18 5.50
CA PRO A 147 -2.06 1.40 4.82
C PRO A 147 -0.69 1.91 5.30
N VAL A 148 0.19 2.25 4.37
CA VAL A 148 1.55 2.74 4.68
C VAL A 148 1.84 4.14 4.15
N HIS A 149 1.06 4.62 3.19
CA HIS A 149 1.21 5.96 2.60
C HIS A 149 -0.14 6.55 2.19
N PHE A 150 -0.30 7.86 2.37
CA PHE A 150 -1.47 8.62 1.92
C PHE A 150 -1.10 9.38 0.65
N GLU A 151 -1.80 9.09 -0.43
CA GLU A 151 -1.66 9.81 -1.70
C GLU A 151 -2.75 10.88 -1.82
N GLY A 152 -2.37 12.06 -2.31
CA GLY A 152 -3.31 13.15 -2.50
C GLY A 152 -4.35 12.84 -3.58
N ASN A 153 -5.59 13.26 -3.38
CA ASN A 153 -6.65 13.18 -4.39
C ASN A 153 -7.14 14.60 -4.76
N PRO A 154 -6.32 15.40 -5.48
CA PRO A 154 -6.67 16.78 -5.83
C PRO A 154 -7.88 16.83 -6.77
N GLU A 155 -7.93 15.94 -7.76
CA GLU A 155 -8.97 15.87 -8.80
C GLU A 155 -10.27 15.19 -8.33
N SER A 156 -10.34 14.77 -7.07
CA SER A 156 -11.52 14.09 -6.50
C SER A 156 -11.93 12.83 -7.28
N GLU A 157 -10.91 12.08 -7.72
CA GLU A 157 -11.03 10.78 -8.36
C GLU A 157 -11.91 9.84 -7.54
N ARG A 158 -12.63 8.96 -8.26
CA ARG A 158 -13.53 7.95 -7.70
C ARG A 158 -13.05 6.56 -8.09
N PRO A 159 -13.37 5.53 -7.29
CA PRO A 159 -13.03 4.15 -7.63
C PRO A 159 -13.65 3.75 -8.98
N ASN A 160 -12.87 3.08 -9.82
CA ASN A 160 -13.42 2.39 -10.99
C ASN A 160 -14.23 1.18 -10.52
N ASN A 161 -15.53 1.16 -10.83
CA ASN A 161 -16.43 0.07 -10.42
C ASN A 161 -16.01 -1.30 -10.97
N ASN A 162 -15.33 -1.33 -12.12
CA ASN A 162 -14.84 -2.55 -12.76
C ASN A 162 -13.48 -3.01 -12.26
N ALA A 163 -12.78 -2.21 -11.44
CA ALA A 163 -11.53 -2.63 -10.84
C ALA A 163 -11.76 -3.73 -9.80
N ARG A 164 -10.76 -4.60 -9.60
CA ARG A 164 -10.78 -5.61 -8.52
C ARG A 164 -10.68 -4.96 -7.13
N GLY A 165 -11.05 -5.72 -6.10
CA GLY A 165 -10.82 -5.31 -4.71
C GLY A 165 -9.32 -5.18 -4.39
N CYS A 166 -8.96 -4.35 -3.41
CA CYS A 166 -7.55 -4.08 -3.09
C CYS A 166 -6.76 -5.35 -2.69
N GLN A 167 -7.39 -6.22 -1.88
CA GLN A 167 -6.84 -7.49 -1.41
C GLN A 167 -7.35 -8.70 -2.21
N ASP A 168 -7.99 -8.48 -3.35
CA ASP A 168 -8.48 -9.59 -4.18
C ASP A 168 -7.26 -10.31 -4.78
N PRO A 169 -7.00 -11.59 -4.47
CA PRO A 169 -5.85 -12.31 -5.01
C PRO A 169 -5.88 -12.22 -6.53
N ASP A 170 -4.74 -11.87 -7.13
CA ASP A 170 -4.63 -11.81 -8.57
C ASP A 170 -4.81 -13.22 -9.14
N THR A 171 -6.02 -13.50 -9.61
CA THR A 171 -6.38 -14.79 -10.22
C THR A 171 -5.56 -15.06 -11.48
N ARG A 172 -4.82 -14.08 -12.01
CA ARG A 172 -3.89 -14.27 -13.13
C ARG A 172 -2.57 -14.94 -12.72
N GLY A 173 -2.19 -14.95 -11.44
CA GLY A 173 -0.97 -15.61 -10.96
C GLY A 173 -1.16 -17.06 -10.48
N THR A 174 -2.39 -17.47 -10.18
CA THR A 174 -2.67 -18.78 -9.55
C THR A 174 -2.78 -19.94 -10.56
N LEU A 175 -2.82 -19.67 -11.87
CA LEU A 175 -2.86 -20.73 -12.90
C LEU A 175 -1.53 -21.46 -13.12
N LEU A 176 -0.43 -21.07 -12.45
CA LEU A 176 0.87 -21.75 -12.58
C LEU A 176 1.19 -22.73 -11.43
N TYR A 177 0.26 -23.00 -10.52
CA TYR A 177 0.49 -23.96 -9.41
C TYR A 177 -0.65 -24.97 -9.21
N LEU A 178 -1.37 -25.32 -10.27
CA LEU A 178 -2.17 -26.53 -10.32
C LEU A 178 -1.62 -27.44 -11.42
N SER A 179 -0.47 -28.07 -11.16
CA SER A 179 -0.16 -29.34 -11.81
C SER A 179 -1.17 -30.37 -11.30
N PRO A 180 -1.92 -31.06 -12.17
CA PRO A 180 -2.70 -32.21 -11.77
C PRO A 180 -1.72 -33.35 -11.48
N ALA A 181 -1.57 -33.73 -10.22
CA ALA A 181 -1.04 -35.04 -9.90
C ALA A 181 -2.05 -36.07 -10.43
N LEU A 182 -1.78 -36.62 -11.61
CA LEU A 182 -2.49 -37.76 -12.17
C LEU A 182 -2.36 -38.96 -11.22
N PRO A 183 -3.44 -39.70 -10.92
CA PRO A 183 -3.34 -40.99 -10.26
C PRO A 183 -2.95 -42.03 -11.32
N HIS A 184 -1.81 -42.69 -11.15
CA HIS A 184 -1.50 -43.89 -11.94
C HIS A 184 -2.14 -45.13 -11.31
N PHE A 185 -2.70 -45.91 -12.22
CA PHE A 185 -3.54 -47.07 -12.05
C PHE A 185 -2.92 -48.26 -11.30
N ALA A 186 -3.84 -49.05 -10.76
CA ALA A 186 -3.73 -50.37 -10.14
C ALA A 186 -2.88 -51.41 -10.88
N TYR A 187 -2.39 -52.42 -10.15
CA TYR A 187 -2.44 -53.82 -10.59
C TYR A 187 -2.67 -54.79 -9.42
N LEU A 188 -3.53 -55.77 -9.71
CA LEU A 188 -4.09 -56.84 -8.89
C LEU A 188 -3.10 -57.97 -8.56
N THR A 189 -3.32 -58.65 -7.42
CA THR A 189 -3.38 -60.13 -7.24
C THR A 189 -4.00 -60.38 -5.85
N SER A 190 -5.26 -60.82 -5.67
CA SER A 190 -5.96 -62.10 -5.92
C SER A 190 -5.67 -63.24 -4.92
N PHE A 191 -6.77 -63.77 -4.35
CA PHE A 191 -6.99 -64.98 -3.53
C PHE A 191 -6.53 -64.92 -2.05
N SER A 192 -7.27 -65.39 -1.03
CA SER A 192 -8.35 -66.37 -0.98
C SER A 192 -9.15 -66.28 0.35
N SER A 193 -10.48 -66.28 0.22
CA SER A 193 -11.51 -67.08 0.95
C SER A 193 -11.66 -67.08 2.49
N VAL A 194 -12.93 -67.27 2.90
CA VAL A 194 -13.46 -67.87 4.15
C VAL A 194 -13.73 -66.87 5.32
N VAL A 195 -14.89 -66.75 5.98
CA VAL A 195 -16.22 -67.41 5.97
C VAL A 195 -17.23 -66.60 6.80
N CYS A 196 -18.51 -66.73 6.42
CA CYS A 196 -19.80 -66.60 7.14
C CYS A 196 -20.13 -65.43 8.09
N CYS A 197 -21.21 -64.75 7.69
CA CYS A 197 -22.28 -64.25 8.56
C CYS A 197 -22.90 -65.38 9.41
N LEU A 198 -23.31 -65.08 10.64
CA LEU A 198 -24.46 -65.70 11.31
C LEU A 198 -24.97 -64.79 12.45
N VAL A 199 -26.25 -64.41 12.28
CA VAL A 199 -27.27 -63.91 13.23
C VAL A 199 -27.03 -62.61 13.98
#